data_AF-A0A7S1RDR9-F1
#
_entry.id   AF-A0A7S1RDR9-F1
#
_cell.length_a   1.000
_cell.length_b   1.000
_cell.length_c   1.000
_cell.angle_alpha   90.00
_cell.angle_beta   90.00
_cell.angle_gamma   90.00
#
_symmetry.space_group_name_H-M   'P 1'
#
loop_
_entity.id
_entity.type
_entity.pdbx_description
1 polymer ?
#
loop_
_entity_poly.entity_id
_entity_poly.type
_entity_poly.pdbx_seq_one_letter_code
_entity_poly.pdbx_strand_id
1 'polypeptide(L)'
;TQREVLKDIGLEMDAVVDSVHASHREDQGEVDRATSLVANCDSQLSGIDASRENSHSRGSGHAQCRGTEQTLKAEMDAKCNLYHALVHGQKMPSCLPAYDPKPSLDALVGMHACLEKLVAWSVPLNASWAERKRECNEAAEKHGKMTEKCN
;
A
#
# COMPACT_ATOMS: atom_id res chain seq x y z
N THR A 1 -64.36 -37.94 -56.65
CA THR A 1 -65.02 -36.75 -57.27
C THR A 1 -64.12 -35.53 -57.10
N GLN A 2 -64.24 -34.49 -57.93
CA GLN A 2 -63.46 -33.24 -57.80
C GLN A 2 -63.51 -32.63 -56.37
N ARG A 3 -64.62 -32.87 -55.67
CA ARG A 3 -64.85 -32.40 -54.31
C ARG A 3 -64.00 -33.11 -53.25
N GLU A 4 -63.65 -34.38 -53.46
CA GLU A 4 -62.74 -35.12 -52.58
C GLU A 4 -61.30 -34.63 -52.75
N VAL A 5 -60.88 -34.38 -54.00
CA VAL A 5 -59.54 -33.83 -54.29
C VAL A 5 -59.34 -32.46 -53.63
N LEU A 6 -60.34 -31.56 -53.70
CA LEU A 6 -60.27 -30.26 -53.02
C LEU A 6 -60.24 -30.38 -51.49
N LYS A 7 -60.86 -31.42 -50.93
CA LYS A 7 -60.84 -31.69 -49.49
C LYS A 7 -59.46 -32.18 -49.05
N ASP A 8 -58.85 -33.07 -49.82
CA ASP A 8 -57.51 -33.59 -49.53
C ASP A 8 -56.44 -32.48 -49.65
N ILE A 9 -56.55 -31.61 -50.66
CA ILE A 9 -55.70 -30.40 -50.77
C ILE A 9 -55.85 -29.49 -49.55
N GLY A 10 -57.09 -29.30 -49.06
CA GLY A 10 -57.33 -28.52 -47.85
C GLY A 10 -56.63 -29.09 -46.62
N LEU A 11 -56.68 -30.41 -46.43
CA LEU A 11 -56.01 -31.10 -45.33
C LEU A 11 -54.47 -31.00 -45.44
N GLU A 12 -53.92 -31.10 -46.64
CA GLU A 12 -52.47 -30.90 -46.86
C GLU A 12 -52.05 -29.46 -46.59
N MET A 13 -52.86 -28.47 -46.98
CA MET A 13 -52.58 -27.06 -46.68
C MET A 13 -52.61 -26.78 -45.18
N ASP A 14 -53.58 -27.33 -44.45
CA ASP A 14 -53.63 -27.22 -42.98
C ASP A 14 -52.39 -27.84 -42.34
N ALA A 15 -51.96 -29.02 -42.79
CA ALA A 15 -50.75 -29.67 -42.31
C ALA A 15 -49.48 -28.85 -42.58
N VAL A 16 -49.38 -28.20 -43.75
CA VAL A 16 -48.28 -27.28 -44.08
C VAL A 16 -48.30 -26.04 -43.18
N VAL A 17 -49.47 -25.44 -42.96
CA VAL A 17 -49.62 -24.27 -42.07
C VAL A 17 -49.21 -24.64 -40.64
N ASP A 18 -49.65 -25.78 -40.14
CA ASP A 18 -49.28 -26.27 -38.80
C ASP A 18 -47.78 -26.53 -38.68
N SER A 19 -47.17 -27.13 -39.71
CA SER A 19 -45.71 -27.34 -39.77
C SER A 19 -44.96 -26.01 -39.79
N VAL A 20 -45.39 -25.05 -40.59
CA VAL A 20 -44.76 -23.72 -40.68
C VAL A 20 -44.90 -22.96 -39.36
N HIS A 21 -46.06 -23.03 -38.71
CA HIS A 21 -46.26 -22.46 -37.37
C HIS A 21 -45.42 -23.15 -36.30
N ALA A 22 -45.17 -24.46 -36.41
CA ALA A 22 -44.27 -25.16 -35.50
C ALA A 22 -42.83 -24.70 -35.72
N SER A 23 -42.35 -24.66 -36.96
CA SER A 23 -41.01 -24.18 -37.32
C SER A 23 -40.79 -22.73 -36.89
N HIS A 24 -41.73 -21.82 -37.15
CA HIS A 24 -41.61 -20.43 -36.70
C HIS A 24 -41.51 -20.28 -35.18
N ARG A 25 -42.24 -21.11 -34.42
CA ARG A 25 -42.14 -21.11 -32.95
C ARG A 25 -40.78 -21.60 -32.48
N GLU A 26 -40.22 -22.62 -33.14
CA GLU A 26 -38.88 -23.11 -32.85
C GLU A 26 -37.81 -22.07 -33.18
N ASP A 27 -37.89 -21.46 -34.36
CA ASP A 27 -36.99 -20.40 -34.82
C ASP A 27 -37.02 -19.19 -33.89
N GLN A 28 -38.22 -18.74 -33.50
CA GLN A 28 -38.34 -17.64 -32.54
C GLN A 28 -37.74 -18.02 -31.18
N GLY A 29 -37.94 -19.25 -30.74
CA GLY A 29 -37.30 -19.77 -29.53
C GLY A 29 -35.78 -19.77 -29.61
N GLU A 30 -35.20 -20.07 -30.77
CA GLU A 30 -33.75 -20.01 -30.99
C GLU A 30 -33.23 -18.57 -31.01
N VAL A 31 -33.95 -17.66 -31.67
CA VAL A 31 -33.62 -16.22 -31.66
C VAL A 31 -33.67 -15.65 -30.24
N ASP A 32 -34.67 -16.02 -29.44
CA ASP A 32 -34.81 -15.56 -28.05
C ASP A 32 -33.67 -16.10 -27.17
N ARG A 33 -33.27 -17.37 -27.37
CA ARG A 33 -32.11 -17.97 -26.70
C ARG A 33 -30.81 -17.27 -27.07
N ALA A 34 -30.59 -17.01 -28.37
CA ALA A 34 -29.40 -16.32 -28.85
C ALA A 34 -29.32 -14.88 -28.32
N THR A 35 -30.45 -14.16 -28.32
CA THR A 35 -30.55 -12.81 -27.75
C THR A 35 -30.23 -12.80 -26.26
N SER A 36 -30.74 -13.77 -25.51
CA SER A 36 -30.45 -13.92 -24.08
C SER A 36 -28.97 -14.21 -23.82
N LEU A 37 -28.34 -15.04 -24.66
CA LEU A 37 -26.90 -15.33 -24.59
C LEU A 37 -26.06 -14.07 -24.84
N VAL A 38 -26.39 -13.28 -25.88
CA VAL A 38 -25.70 -12.02 -26.19
C VAL A 38 -25.85 -11.02 -25.05
N ALA A 39 -27.06 -10.83 -24.52
CA ALA A 39 -27.30 -9.94 -23.38
C ALA A 39 -26.51 -10.37 -22.13
N ASN A 40 -26.41 -11.68 -21.88
CA ASN A 40 -25.58 -12.21 -20.80
C ASN A 40 -24.09 -11.93 -21.02
N CYS A 41 -23.59 -12.06 -22.25
CA CYS A 41 -22.20 -11.70 -22.57
C CYS A 41 -21.91 -10.21 -22.30
N ASP A 42 -22.80 -9.30 -22.72
CA ASP A 42 -22.65 -7.86 -22.45
C ASP A 42 -22.58 -7.55 -20.94
N SER A 43 -23.40 -8.24 -20.14
CA SER A 43 -23.37 -8.09 -18.68
C SER A 43 -22.06 -8.59 -18.05
N GLN A 44 -21.45 -9.64 -18.61
CA GLN A 44 -20.16 -10.14 -18.16
C GLN A 44 -19.02 -9.20 -18.55
N LEU A 45 -19.05 -8.63 -19.76
CA LEU A 45 -18.05 -7.68 -20.25
C LEU A 45 -18.02 -6.40 -19.41
N SER A 46 -19.18 -5.87 -19.04
CA SER A 46 -19.27 -4.71 -18.16
C SER A 46 -18.73 -4.98 -16.74
N GLY A 47 -18.85 -6.21 -16.23
CA GLY A 47 -18.20 -6.64 -15.00
C GLY A 47 -16.66 -6.69 -15.10
N ILE A 48 -16.13 -7.02 -16.27
CA ILE A 48 -14.68 -7.03 -16.54
C ILE A 48 -14.13 -5.60 -16.53
N ASP A 49 -14.80 -4.66 -17.19
CA ASP A 49 -14.36 -3.25 -17.22
C ASP A 49 -14.38 -2.62 -15.82
N ALA A 50 -15.44 -2.86 -15.04
CA ALA A 50 -15.51 -2.42 -13.65
C ALA A 50 -14.40 -3.05 -12.79
N SER A 51 -14.07 -4.33 -13.00
CA SER A 51 -12.97 -5.00 -12.31
C SER A 51 -11.61 -4.45 -12.71
N ARG A 52 -11.42 -4.09 -13.98
CA ARG A 52 -10.21 -3.45 -14.50
C ARG A 52 -9.99 -2.10 -13.86
N GLU A 53 -11.02 -1.26 -13.82
CA GLU A 53 -10.94 0.09 -13.22
C GLU A 53 -10.65 0.00 -11.72
N ASN A 54 -11.32 -0.90 -11.00
CA ASN A 54 -11.04 -1.15 -9.59
C ASN A 54 -9.60 -1.63 -9.35
N SER A 55 -9.10 -2.52 -10.21
CA SER A 55 -7.71 -3.01 -10.13
C SER A 55 -6.70 -1.90 -10.40
N HIS A 56 -6.96 -1.05 -11.39
CA HIS A 56 -6.10 0.09 -11.71
C HIS A 56 -6.08 1.11 -10.56
N SER A 57 -7.26 1.48 -10.03
CA SER A 57 -7.39 2.39 -8.89
C SER A 57 -6.66 1.88 -7.65
N ARG A 58 -6.83 0.59 -7.31
CA ARG A 58 -6.08 -0.06 -6.21
C ARG A 58 -4.57 -0.07 -6.46
N GLY A 59 -4.15 -0.37 -7.69
CA GLY A 59 -2.73 -0.35 -8.07
C GLY A 59 -2.11 1.03 -7.92
N SER A 60 -2.79 2.07 -8.41
CA SER A 60 -2.35 3.47 -8.25
C SER A 60 -2.31 3.89 -6.79
N GLY A 61 -3.33 3.52 -5.99
CA GLY A 61 -3.37 3.80 -4.57
C GLY A 61 -2.22 3.14 -3.80
N HIS A 62 -1.93 1.88 -4.11
CA HIS A 62 -0.80 1.17 -3.50
C HIS A 62 0.55 1.79 -3.92
N ALA A 63 0.72 2.15 -5.19
CA ALA A 63 1.93 2.83 -5.67
C ALA A 63 2.17 4.17 -4.95
N GLN A 64 1.11 4.97 -4.77
CA GLN A 64 1.18 6.22 -3.99
C GLN A 64 1.54 5.95 -2.52
N CYS A 65 0.98 4.89 -1.93
CA CYS A 65 1.31 4.46 -0.57
C CYS A 65 2.81 4.14 -0.45
N ARG A 66 3.33 3.31 -1.36
CA ARG A 66 4.76 2.93 -1.41
C ARG A 66 5.68 4.13 -1.63
N GLY A 67 5.29 5.11 -2.46
CA GLY A 67 6.06 6.35 -2.62
C GLY A 67 6.16 7.18 -1.34
N THR A 68 5.08 7.22 -0.56
CA THR A 68 5.06 7.89 0.75
C THR A 68 5.91 7.13 1.78
N GLU A 69 5.79 5.79 1.82
CA GLU A 69 6.62 4.92 2.66
C GLU A 69 8.11 5.12 2.37
N GLN A 70 8.51 5.16 1.09
CA GLN A 70 9.89 5.42 0.69
C GLN A 70 10.41 6.77 1.17
N THR A 71 9.57 7.82 1.09
CA THR A 71 9.94 9.15 1.57
C THR A 71 10.18 9.15 3.08
N LEU A 72 9.29 8.51 3.84
CA LEU A 72 9.43 8.36 5.30
C LEU A 72 10.63 7.50 5.68
N LYS A 73 10.96 6.48 4.87
CA LYS A 73 12.17 5.68 5.06
C LYS A 73 13.42 6.54 4.93
N ALA A 74 13.50 7.36 3.89
CA ALA A 74 14.64 8.26 3.68
C ALA A 74 14.77 9.27 4.83
N GLU A 75 13.65 9.81 5.34
CA GLU A 75 13.64 10.69 6.51
C GLU A 75 14.14 9.96 7.77
N MET A 76 13.64 8.75 8.03
CA MET A 76 14.09 7.90 9.14
C MET A 76 15.60 7.64 9.07
N ASP A 77 16.08 7.18 7.92
CA ASP A 77 17.50 6.88 7.72
C ASP A 77 18.35 8.14 7.95
N ALA A 78 17.92 9.32 7.46
CA ALA A 78 18.61 10.58 7.69
C ALA A 78 18.67 10.97 9.18
N LYS A 79 17.54 10.92 9.90
CA LYS A 79 17.47 11.28 11.32
C LYS A 79 18.28 10.31 12.20
N CYS A 80 18.20 9.02 11.92
CA CYS A 80 18.96 8.01 12.66
C CYS A 80 20.46 8.10 12.36
N ASN A 81 20.86 8.43 11.14
CA ASN A 81 22.26 8.68 10.81
C ASN A 81 22.84 9.88 11.58
N LEU A 82 22.05 10.96 11.77
CA LEU A 82 22.47 12.09 12.60
C LEU A 82 22.67 11.69 14.07
N TYR A 83 21.79 10.85 14.60
CA TYR A 83 21.94 10.28 15.94
C TYR A 83 23.22 9.44 16.06
N HIS A 84 23.45 8.53 15.12
CA HIS A 84 24.67 7.71 15.09
C HIS A 84 25.94 8.57 14.96
N ALA A 85 25.94 9.53 14.04
CA ALA A 85 27.07 10.44 13.84
C ALA A 85 27.38 11.26 15.10
N LEU A 86 26.34 11.71 15.82
CA LEU A 86 26.52 12.41 17.09
C LEU A 86 27.24 11.50 18.10
N VAL A 87 26.80 10.25 18.27
CA VAL A 87 27.39 9.30 19.24
C VAL A 87 28.83 8.96 18.90
N HIS A 88 29.12 8.71 17.62
CA HIS A 88 30.47 8.32 17.18
C HIS A 88 31.45 9.50 17.08
N GLY A 89 30.96 10.73 16.92
CA GLY A 89 31.78 11.92 16.73
C GLY A 89 32.32 12.56 18.00
N GLN A 90 31.87 12.13 19.19
CA GLN A 90 32.28 12.79 20.43
C GLN A 90 33.66 12.37 20.92
N LYS A 91 34.40 13.36 21.42
CA LYS A 91 35.64 13.15 22.19
C LYS A 91 35.46 13.75 23.58
N MET A 92 35.52 12.88 24.59
CA MET A 92 35.48 13.31 25.98
C MET A 92 36.72 14.16 26.31
N PRO A 93 36.60 15.21 27.15
CA PRO A 93 37.75 15.93 27.67
C PRO A 93 38.74 14.97 28.35
N SER A 94 40.02 15.05 27.96
CA SER A 94 41.09 14.17 28.46
C SER A 94 41.74 14.65 29.77
N CYS A 95 41.18 15.68 30.40
CA CYS A 95 41.81 16.35 31.54
C CYS A 95 41.64 15.61 32.87
N LEU A 96 40.85 14.52 32.90
CA LEU A 96 40.51 13.82 34.14
C LEU A 96 41.74 13.04 34.60
N PRO A 97 42.35 13.38 35.75
CA PRO A 97 43.47 12.61 36.26
C PRO A 97 43.01 11.24 36.74
N ALA A 98 43.97 10.31 36.90
CA ALA A 98 43.70 9.06 37.62
C ALA A 98 43.20 9.37 39.03
N TYR A 99 42.31 8.53 39.55
CA TYR A 99 41.78 8.69 40.89
C TYR A 99 42.92 8.60 41.92
N ASP A 100 43.03 9.64 42.74
CA ASP A 100 43.91 9.69 43.90
C ASP A 100 43.06 9.89 45.15
N PRO A 101 43.09 8.95 46.13
CA PRO A 101 42.36 9.10 47.38
C PRO A 101 42.95 10.17 48.32
N LYS A 102 44.16 10.67 48.06
CA LYS A 102 44.82 11.73 48.85
C LYS A 102 45.49 12.78 47.93
N PRO A 103 44.70 13.50 47.12
CA PRO A 103 45.23 14.45 46.16
C PRO A 103 45.91 15.63 46.88
N SER A 104 46.98 16.15 46.28
CA SER A 104 47.53 17.44 46.69
C SER A 104 46.52 18.57 46.44
N LEU A 105 46.70 19.72 47.09
CA LEU A 105 45.86 20.89 46.84
C LEU A 105 45.87 21.31 45.37
N ASP A 106 47.04 21.30 44.72
CA ASP A 106 47.17 21.60 43.29
C ASP A 106 46.45 20.58 42.41
N ALA A 107 46.48 19.29 42.79
CA ALA A 107 45.74 18.24 42.10
C ALA A 107 44.22 18.43 42.24
N LEU A 108 43.73 18.87 43.41
CA LEU A 108 42.31 19.22 43.62
C LEU A 108 41.87 20.37 42.73
N VAL A 109 42.69 21.44 42.63
CA VAL A 109 42.41 22.59 41.74
C VAL A 109 42.34 22.14 40.28
N GLY A 110 43.29 21.33 39.83
CA GLY A 110 43.31 20.77 38.48
C GLY A 110 42.10 19.86 38.20
N MET A 111 41.72 19.02 39.17
CA MET A 111 40.55 18.15 39.08
C MET A 111 39.25 18.98 38.97
N HIS A 112 39.10 20.02 39.78
CA HIS A 112 37.92 20.90 39.72
C HIS A 112 37.80 21.59 38.35
N ALA A 113 38.89 22.17 37.84
CA ALA A 113 38.91 22.78 36.51
C ALA A 113 38.60 21.78 35.38
N CYS A 114 38.98 20.51 35.55
CA CYS A 114 38.60 19.48 34.60
C CYS A 114 37.11 19.10 34.70
N LEU A 115 36.56 19.00 35.91
CA LEU A 115 35.13 18.74 36.11
C LEU A 115 34.28 19.84 35.48
N GLU A 116 34.68 21.10 35.59
CA GLU A 116 34.02 22.22 34.90
C GLU A 116 33.99 22.02 33.38
N LYS A 117 35.11 21.59 32.78
CA LYS A 117 35.17 21.25 31.34
C LYS A 117 34.30 20.05 30.99
N LEU A 118 34.26 19.04 31.85
CA LEU A 118 33.43 17.85 31.64
C LEU A 118 31.94 18.20 31.70
N VAL A 119 31.52 19.06 32.63
CA VAL A 119 30.13 19.55 32.72
C VAL A 119 29.80 20.39 31.49
N ALA A 120 30.67 21.33 31.12
CA ALA A 120 30.48 22.18 29.94
C ALA A 120 30.37 21.38 28.63
N TRP A 121 31.03 20.22 28.54
CA TRP A 121 30.93 19.31 27.39
C TRP A 121 29.70 18.38 27.48
N SER A 122 29.46 17.75 28.63
CA SER A 122 28.48 16.68 28.79
C SER A 122 27.03 17.18 28.79
N VAL A 123 26.76 18.37 29.33
CA VAL A 123 25.41 18.95 29.37
C VAL A 123 24.84 19.19 27.97
N PRO A 124 25.49 19.96 27.07
CA PRO A 124 24.96 20.20 25.72
C PRO A 124 24.97 18.93 24.87
N LEU A 125 25.93 18.03 25.10
CA LEU A 125 25.96 16.73 24.44
C LEU A 125 24.74 15.90 24.81
N ASN A 126 24.44 15.76 26.10
CA ASN A 126 23.29 14.98 26.57
C ASN A 126 21.97 15.53 26.02
N ALA A 127 21.81 16.86 26.01
CA ALA A 127 20.63 17.50 25.42
C ALA A 127 20.50 17.19 23.92
N SER A 128 21.61 17.33 23.16
CA SER A 128 21.64 16.99 21.74
C SER A 128 21.36 15.50 21.50
N TRP A 129 21.88 14.64 22.37
CA TRP A 129 21.73 13.20 22.26
C TRP A 129 20.27 12.78 22.48
N ALA A 130 19.63 13.30 23.54
CA ALA A 130 18.22 13.06 23.81
C ALA A 130 17.34 13.51 22.64
N GLU A 131 17.61 14.70 22.08
CA GLU A 131 16.84 15.24 20.97
C GLU A 131 17.00 14.40 19.69
N ARG A 132 18.24 14.08 19.29
CA ARG A 132 18.47 13.25 18.09
C ARG A 132 17.89 11.84 18.25
N LYS A 133 17.93 11.27 19.45
CA LYS A 133 17.30 9.98 19.74
C LYS A 133 15.79 10.05 19.53
N ARG A 134 15.15 11.09 20.06
CA ARG A 134 13.72 11.34 19.90
C ARG A 134 13.35 11.48 18.43
N GLU A 135 14.07 12.30 17.66
CA GLU A 135 13.82 12.48 16.23
C GLU A 135 13.93 11.16 15.43
N CYS A 136 14.97 10.35 15.69
CA CYS A 136 15.12 9.04 15.04
C CYS A 136 13.96 8.10 15.39
N ASN A 137 13.57 8.03 16.66
CA ASN A 137 12.46 7.18 17.10
C ASN A 137 11.12 7.60 16.50
N GLU A 138 10.83 8.90 16.48
CA GLU A 138 9.59 9.44 15.88
C GLU A 138 9.53 9.16 14.37
N ALA A 139 10.65 9.31 13.66
CA ALA A 139 10.72 8.99 12.24
C ALA A 139 10.56 7.48 11.99
N ALA A 140 11.16 6.63 12.83
CA ALA A 140 11.01 5.18 12.76
C ALA A 140 9.56 4.74 13.01
N GLU A 141 8.89 5.34 14.00
CA GLU A 141 7.47 5.07 14.28
C GLU A 141 6.57 5.48 13.11
N LYS A 142 6.80 6.67 12.52
CA LYS A 142 6.05 7.12 11.34
C LYS A 142 6.24 6.17 10.15
N HIS A 143 7.47 5.76 9.88
CA HIS A 143 7.77 4.79 8.83
C HIS A 143 7.10 3.43 9.10
N GLY A 144 7.15 2.93 10.34
CA GLY A 144 6.48 1.68 10.74
C GLY A 144 4.97 1.72 10.51
N LYS A 145 4.30 2.78 10.95
CA LYS A 145 2.86 2.98 10.70
C LYS A 145 2.51 3.04 9.22
N MET A 146 3.36 3.67 8.41
CA MET A 146 3.14 3.73 6.96
C MET A 146 3.36 2.36 6.30
N THR A 147 4.36 1.61 6.75
CA THR A 147 4.62 0.23 6.30
C THR A 147 3.40 -0.65 6.55
N GLU A 148 2.83 -0.61 7.75
CA GLU A 148 1.61 -1.35 8.13
C GLU A 148 0.39 -0.92 7.30
N LYS A 149 0.29 0.36 6.97
CA LYS A 149 -0.82 0.89 6.16
C LYS A 149 -0.73 0.46 4.68
N CYS A 150 0.49 0.29 4.16
CA CYS A 150 0.70 -0.02 2.75
C CYS A 150 0.69 -1.52 2.44
N ASN A 151 1.04 -2.37 3.40
CA ASN A 151 1.00 -3.83 3.27
C ASN A 151 -0.42 -4.39 3.46
#